data_AF-A0A965KXF6-F1
#
_entry.id   AF-A0A965KXF6-F1
#
_cell.length_a   1.000
_cell.length_b   1.000
_cell.length_c   1.000
_cell.angle_alpha   90.00
_cell.angle_beta   90.00
_cell.angle_gamma   90.00
#
_symmetry.space_group_name_H-M   'P 1'
#
loop_
_entity.id
_entity.type
_entity.pdbx_description
1 polymer ?
#
loop_
_entity_poly.entity_id
_entity_poly.type
_entity_poly.pdbx_seq_one_letter_code
_entity_poly.pdbx_strand_id
1 'polypeptide(L)'
;NYSLGGLAAIGVNIVGPLAVTGNSNYQTYILTGVTGNVSVYSTGELYLAAYGSEQAATFGGYYSGFTFKPEISFNEVDITQLGCIPNSILSVNSLSPFDVFQWYFNGNLIPGATNNTYQPLNAPAGLGSGYYYVSATIAGCTSPKNSDNIPVSSCPNDNDNDAANDNVDLDNDNDGIPNCAESYGNQVFNFFNTASGSISINTYSNSYTGAITFSGTGTPSLTPVFGDAGGNFVTEAAQGKNNAVSYTLSNFTSPISLSVSYANIAATNNLFTSSTEIGEPTQELEEAGSRDLRDHRTAGGRRLAELPEPSDALAARASRRGARASASSRRRCASSTSWASRTSPPPRWPPAASRTSSRA
;
A
#
# COMPACT_ATOMS: atom_id res chain seq x y z
N ASN A 1 29.06 45.30 9.17
CA ASN A 1 27.86 44.61 9.68
C ASN A 1 27.40 45.28 10.95
N TYR A 2 26.16 45.77 10.99
CA TYR A 2 25.55 46.36 12.19
C TYR A 2 24.65 45.32 12.85
N SER A 3 24.71 45.20 14.18
CA SER A 3 23.69 44.45 14.93
C SER A 3 22.37 45.23 14.91
N LEU A 4 21.26 44.58 15.23
CA LEU A 4 19.94 45.24 15.26
C LEU A 4 19.96 46.52 16.13
N GLY A 5 20.61 46.47 17.30
CA GLY A 5 20.74 47.62 18.20
C GLY A 5 21.65 48.74 17.69
N GLY A 6 22.53 48.46 16.73
CA GLY A 6 23.45 49.45 16.14
C GLY A 6 22.87 50.21 14.94
N LEU A 7 21.71 49.78 14.41
CA LEU A 7 21.12 50.37 13.20
C LEU A 7 20.59 51.80 13.42
N ALA A 8 20.11 52.13 14.62
CA ALA A 8 19.66 53.49 14.93
C ALA A 8 20.79 54.53 14.81
N ALA A 9 22.04 54.14 15.09
CA ALA A 9 23.21 55.03 15.02
C ALA A 9 23.56 55.47 13.59
N ILE A 10 23.04 54.76 12.57
CA ILE A 10 23.21 55.10 11.15
C ILE A 10 21.93 55.66 10.52
N GLY A 11 20.96 56.08 11.35
CA GLY A 11 19.71 56.71 10.89
C GLY A 11 18.64 55.74 10.39
N VAL A 12 18.79 54.43 10.62
CA VAL A 12 17.73 53.45 10.32
C VAL A 12 16.71 53.46 11.45
N ASN A 13 15.44 53.66 11.11
CA ASN A 13 14.34 53.60 12.05
C ASN A 13 13.88 52.15 12.24
N ILE A 14 13.73 51.73 13.50
CA ILE A 14 13.46 50.35 13.90
C ILE A 14 12.15 50.34 14.68
N VAL A 15 11.17 49.56 14.21
CA VAL A 15 9.94 49.28 14.96
C VAL A 15 9.96 47.81 15.34
N GLY A 16 10.00 47.52 16.63
CA GLY A 16 9.98 46.16 17.19
C GLY A 16 10.80 46.05 18.49
N PRO A 17 10.88 44.84 19.08
CA PRO A 17 10.26 43.60 18.61
C PRO A 17 8.73 43.64 18.68
N LEU A 18 8.08 43.16 17.62
CA LEU A 18 6.63 42.91 17.59
C LEU A 18 6.39 41.40 17.67
N ALA A 19 5.50 40.97 18.57
CA ALA A 19 5.18 39.56 18.75
C ALA A 19 4.39 39.00 17.55
N VAL A 20 4.66 37.74 17.18
CA VAL A 20 3.89 37.03 16.15
C VAL A 20 2.73 36.28 16.80
N THR A 21 1.50 36.67 16.47
CA THR A 21 0.31 35.97 16.95
C THR A 21 0.31 34.52 16.49
N GLY A 22 0.20 33.58 17.44
CA GLY A 22 0.19 32.14 17.17
C GLY A 22 1.57 31.46 17.21
N ASN A 23 2.68 32.21 17.29
CA ASN A 23 4.01 31.62 17.46
C ASN A 23 4.94 32.51 18.29
N SER A 24 5.08 32.21 19.58
CA SER A 24 5.90 32.98 20.53
C SER A 24 7.41 32.87 20.29
N ASN A 25 7.85 31.91 19.47
CA ASN A 25 9.27 31.75 19.14
C ASN A 25 9.75 32.78 18.10
N TYR A 26 8.83 33.53 17.50
CA TYR A 26 9.12 34.52 16.47
C TYR A 26 8.84 35.94 16.93
N GLN A 27 9.71 36.85 16.48
CA GLN A 27 9.55 38.28 16.61
C GLN A 27 9.72 38.92 15.24
N THR A 28 9.04 40.03 15.03
CA THR A 28 9.14 40.81 13.79
C THR A 28 9.67 42.20 14.08
N TYR A 29 10.38 42.74 13.09
CA TYR A 29 10.92 44.08 13.10
C TYR A 29 10.60 44.75 11.76
N ILE A 30 10.25 46.03 11.80
CA ILE A 30 10.11 46.87 10.61
C ILE A 30 11.28 47.85 10.60
N LEU A 31 12.13 47.74 9.59
CA LEU A 31 13.30 48.60 9.39
C LEU A 31 13.00 49.56 8.25
N THR A 32 13.14 50.87 8.48
CA THR A 32 12.89 51.91 7.46
C THR A 32 14.05 52.90 7.40
N GLY A 33 14.22 53.58 6.26
CA GLY A 33 15.33 54.52 6.04
C GLY A 33 16.66 53.86 5.64
N VAL A 34 16.64 52.57 5.28
CA VAL A 34 17.83 51.88 4.77
C VAL A 34 18.05 52.28 3.30
N THR A 35 19.29 52.60 2.93
CA THR A 35 19.66 53.00 1.56
C THR A 35 20.86 52.19 1.06
N GLY A 36 21.02 52.09 -0.27
CA GLY A 36 22.11 51.34 -0.91
C GLY A 36 21.90 49.82 -0.92
N ASN A 37 23.01 49.07 -1.00
CA ASN A 37 22.98 47.61 -1.01
C ASN A 37 22.80 47.07 0.42
N VAL A 38 21.73 46.31 0.63
CA VAL A 38 21.38 45.76 1.96
C VAL A 38 21.54 44.24 1.93
N SER A 39 22.22 43.71 2.95
CA SER A 39 22.28 42.27 3.21
C SER A 39 21.90 42.01 4.66
N VAL A 40 21.03 41.03 4.88
CA VAL A 40 20.50 40.65 6.20
C VAL A 40 20.99 39.25 6.52
N TYR A 41 21.52 39.06 7.73
CA TYR A 41 22.07 37.79 8.21
C TYR A 41 21.34 37.37 9.49
N SER A 42 21.10 36.06 9.63
CA SER A 42 20.49 35.45 10.82
C SER A 42 21.19 34.13 11.13
N THR A 43 21.27 33.77 12.41
CA THR A 43 21.72 32.45 12.87
C THR A 43 20.57 31.44 13.01
N GLY A 44 19.34 31.85 12.72
CA GLY A 44 18.15 31.01 12.72
C GLY A 44 17.22 31.34 11.55
N GLU A 45 16.02 30.76 11.55
CA GLU A 45 15.03 30.95 10.49
C GLU A 45 14.74 32.44 10.26
N LEU A 46 14.88 32.90 9.01
CA LEU A 46 14.72 34.30 8.60
C LEU A 46 13.59 34.41 7.58
N TYR A 47 12.66 35.31 7.86
CA TYR A 47 11.59 35.70 6.95
C TYR A 47 11.72 37.20 6.72
N LEU A 48 12.02 37.60 5.48
CA LEU A 48 12.34 38.98 5.14
C LEU A 48 11.44 39.44 4.01
N ALA A 49 10.64 40.47 4.24
CA ALA A 49 10.03 41.24 3.18
C ALA A 49 10.83 42.54 3.00
N ALA A 50 11.16 42.87 1.76
CA ALA A 50 11.82 44.11 1.40
C ALA A 50 10.96 44.83 0.37
N TYR A 51 10.68 46.10 0.61
CA TYR A 51 10.00 46.96 -0.34
C TYR A 51 10.60 48.36 -0.26
N GLY A 52 10.53 49.10 -1.36
CA GLY A 52 11.11 50.42 -1.44
C GLY A 52 10.76 51.13 -2.73
N SER A 53 11.26 52.36 -2.84
CA SER A 53 11.06 53.22 -4.00
C SER A 53 12.30 54.04 -4.29
N GLU A 54 12.56 54.28 -5.57
CA GLU A 54 13.48 55.29 -6.08
C GLU A 54 12.70 56.16 -7.05
N GLN A 55 12.40 57.39 -6.64
CA GLN A 55 11.51 58.31 -7.38
C GLN A 55 10.17 57.64 -7.74
N ALA A 56 9.87 57.47 -9.02
CA ALA A 56 8.65 56.85 -9.52
C ALA A 56 8.72 55.31 -9.61
N ALA A 57 9.88 54.70 -9.39
CA ALA A 57 10.06 53.26 -9.43
C ALA A 57 9.89 52.64 -8.04
N THR A 58 9.21 51.50 -7.95
CA THR A 58 9.03 50.75 -6.71
C THR A 58 9.48 49.31 -6.89
N PHE A 59 9.95 48.68 -5.82
CA PHE A 59 10.21 47.25 -5.78
C PHE A 59 9.61 46.63 -4.53
N GLY A 60 9.36 45.33 -4.61
CA GLY A 60 8.89 44.51 -3.50
C GLY A 60 9.38 43.09 -3.70
N GLY A 61 9.81 42.46 -2.63
CA GLY A 61 10.29 41.09 -2.61
C GLY A 61 10.10 40.48 -1.24
N TYR A 62 10.04 39.16 -1.21
CA TYR A 62 9.91 38.40 0.02
C TYR A 62 10.79 37.16 -0.05
N TYR A 63 11.42 36.85 1.07
CA TYR A 63 12.17 35.64 1.31
C TYR A 63 11.50 34.90 2.47
N SER A 64 11.03 33.68 2.20
CA SER A 64 10.62 32.73 3.22
C SER A 64 11.66 31.64 3.29
N GLY A 65 12.41 31.55 4.37
CA GLY A 65 13.33 30.45 4.62
C GLY A 65 12.60 29.14 4.95
N PHE A 66 11.65 28.69 4.11
CA PHE A 66 11.02 27.38 4.28
C PHE A 66 12.09 26.30 4.15
N THR A 67 12.50 25.75 5.28
CA THR A 67 13.36 24.56 5.29
C THR A 67 12.48 23.37 4.93
N PHE A 68 12.45 23.02 3.64
CA PHE A 68 11.80 21.81 3.16
C PHE A 68 12.41 20.58 3.84
N LYS A 69 11.61 19.52 4.04
CA LYS A 69 12.20 18.22 4.40
C LYS A 69 13.15 17.75 3.30
N PRO A 70 14.23 17.01 3.62
CA PRO A 70 15.08 16.41 2.60
C PRO A 70 14.26 15.47 1.71
N GLU A 71 14.50 15.53 0.41
CA GLU A 71 13.92 14.60 -0.55
C GLU A 71 14.96 13.52 -0.87
N ILE A 72 14.53 12.26 -0.79
CA ILE A 72 15.35 11.11 -1.16
C ILE A 72 14.97 10.71 -2.59
N SER A 73 15.98 10.64 -3.46
CA SER A 73 15.88 10.01 -4.77
C SER A 73 16.51 8.62 -4.75
N PHE A 74 16.09 7.80 -5.70
CA PHE A 74 16.64 6.47 -5.96
C PHE A 74 17.48 6.48 -7.23
N ASN A 75 18.66 5.89 -7.15
CA ASN A 75 19.50 5.60 -8.31
C ASN A 75 19.92 4.13 -8.28
N GLU A 76 20.12 3.55 -9.45
CA GLU A 76 20.67 2.22 -9.62
C GLU A 76 22.20 2.29 -9.70
N VAL A 77 22.89 1.26 -9.17
CA VAL A 77 24.34 1.12 -9.33
C VAL A 77 24.65 0.66 -10.75
N ASP A 78 23.86 -0.30 -11.23
CA ASP A 78 23.84 -0.84 -12.58
C ASP A 78 22.43 -0.73 -13.15
N ILE A 79 22.28 0.06 -14.22
CA ILE A 79 20.99 0.32 -14.91
C ILE A 79 20.46 -0.90 -15.69
N THR A 80 21.26 -1.97 -15.77
CA THR A 80 20.84 -3.23 -16.39
C THR A 80 20.24 -4.20 -15.38
N GLN A 81 20.35 -3.91 -14.09
CA GLN A 81 19.82 -4.71 -12.99
C GLN A 81 18.58 -4.03 -12.38
N LEU A 82 17.75 -4.82 -11.68
CA LEU A 82 16.56 -4.28 -11.00
C LEU A 82 16.95 -3.28 -9.89
N GLY A 83 16.20 -2.19 -9.75
CA GLY A 83 16.35 -1.18 -8.70
C GLY A 83 15.86 -1.64 -7.31
N CYS A 84 16.49 -2.67 -6.77
CA CYS A 84 16.25 -3.25 -5.46
C CYS A 84 17.58 -3.57 -4.79
N ILE A 85 17.61 -3.84 -3.48
CA ILE A 85 18.89 -4.08 -2.81
C ILE A 85 19.59 -5.33 -3.35
N PRO A 86 20.91 -5.27 -3.60
CA PRO A 86 21.85 -4.19 -3.26
C PRO A 86 22.04 -3.11 -4.34
N ASN A 87 21.34 -3.19 -5.47
CA ASN A 87 21.40 -2.26 -6.61
C ASN A 87 20.55 -0.99 -6.41
N SER A 88 20.57 -0.39 -5.22
CA SER A 88 19.82 0.84 -4.93
C SER A 88 20.66 1.79 -4.10
N ILE A 89 20.84 3.01 -4.59
CA ILE A 89 21.47 4.12 -3.88
C ILE A 89 20.38 5.13 -3.55
N LEU A 90 20.22 5.40 -2.25
CA LEU A 90 19.41 6.49 -1.75
C LEU A 90 20.27 7.76 -1.72
N SER A 91 19.77 8.86 -2.26
CA SER A 91 20.52 10.12 -2.29
C SER A 91 19.67 11.34 -2.00
N VAL A 92 20.25 12.31 -1.30
CA VAL A 92 19.74 13.67 -1.20
C VAL A 92 20.47 14.52 -2.23
N ASN A 93 19.72 15.34 -2.98
CA ASN A 93 20.27 16.23 -3.99
C ASN A 93 21.36 17.14 -3.41
N SER A 94 22.54 17.17 -4.03
CA SER A 94 23.68 17.99 -3.61
C SER A 94 23.48 19.49 -3.80
N LEU A 95 22.49 19.89 -4.61
CA LEU A 95 22.04 21.28 -4.75
C LEU A 95 21.03 21.67 -3.65
N SER A 96 20.61 20.73 -2.81
CA SER A 96 19.83 21.06 -1.63
C SER A 96 20.69 21.86 -0.64
N PRO A 97 20.09 22.72 0.21
CA PRO A 97 20.85 23.51 1.17
C PRO A 97 21.41 22.68 2.34
N PHE A 98 21.13 21.38 2.41
CA PHE A 98 21.58 20.50 3.48
C PHE A 98 23.03 20.05 3.27
N ASP A 99 23.80 19.99 4.35
CA ASP A 99 25.22 19.63 4.32
C ASP A 99 25.65 18.72 5.50
N VAL A 100 24.77 18.50 6.48
CA VAL A 100 24.96 17.52 7.56
C VAL A 100 23.88 16.45 7.45
N PHE A 101 24.26 15.18 7.32
CA PHE A 101 23.34 14.06 7.12
C PHE A 101 23.52 12.96 8.16
N GLN A 102 22.44 12.24 8.45
CA GLN A 102 22.46 11.02 9.24
C GLN A 102 21.33 10.09 8.79
N TRP A 103 21.66 8.87 8.38
CA TRP A 103 20.67 7.87 7.93
C TRP A 103 20.13 7.00 9.05
N TYR A 104 18.90 6.52 8.87
CA TYR A 104 18.15 5.67 9.80
C TYR A 104 17.48 4.51 9.07
N PHE A 105 17.30 3.39 9.78
CA PHE A 105 16.62 2.18 9.32
C PHE A 105 15.59 1.73 10.36
N ASN A 106 14.32 1.61 9.96
CA ASN A 106 13.21 1.23 10.83
C ASN A 106 13.18 2.02 12.16
N GLY A 107 13.49 3.32 12.09
CA GLY A 107 13.55 4.22 13.25
C GLY A 107 14.87 4.20 14.03
N ASN A 108 15.80 3.29 13.72
CA ASN A 108 17.08 3.17 14.40
C ASN A 108 18.20 3.88 13.64
N LEU A 109 19.13 4.47 14.37
CA LEU A 109 20.33 5.12 13.82
C LEU A 109 21.19 4.09 13.06
N ILE A 110 21.67 4.45 11.87
CA ILE A 110 22.71 3.69 11.15
C ILE A 110 24.07 4.32 11.48
N PRO A 111 24.93 3.69 12.30
CA PRO A 111 26.18 4.30 12.73
C PRO A 111 27.11 4.64 11.55
N GLY A 112 27.62 5.87 11.52
CA GLY A 112 28.60 6.33 10.51
C GLY A 112 28.02 6.64 9.12
N ALA A 113 26.71 6.48 8.91
CA ALA A 113 26.05 6.85 7.67
C ALA A 113 25.76 8.35 7.63
N THR A 114 26.79 9.16 7.39
CA THR A 114 26.73 10.64 7.42
C THR A 114 26.88 11.32 6.07
N ASN A 115 26.96 10.55 4.98
CA ASN A 115 27.02 11.09 3.63
C ASN A 115 25.62 11.47 3.12
N ASN A 116 25.54 12.34 2.11
CA ASN A 116 24.30 12.64 1.40
C ASN A 116 23.74 11.45 0.60
N THR A 117 24.49 10.36 0.52
CA THR A 117 24.11 9.10 -0.12
C THR A 117 24.23 7.92 0.84
N TYR A 118 23.38 6.93 0.67
CA TYR A 118 23.47 5.64 1.36
C TYR A 118 23.03 4.51 0.43
N GLN A 119 23.81 3.43 0.39
CA GLN A 119 23.47 2.22 -0.37
C GLN A 119 23.04 1.13 0.61
N PRO A 120 21.74 0.79 0.68
CA PRO A 120 21.28 -0.35 1.44
C PRO A 120 21.79 -1.67 0.84
N LEU A 121 22.23 -2.59 1.69
CA LEU A 121 22.72 -3.92 1.31
C LEU A 121 21.87 -5.03 1.91
N ASN A 122 21.91 -6.21 1.29
CA ASN A 122 21.21 -7.42 1.75
C ASN A 122 21.73 -7.85 3.13
N ALA A 123 20.84 -8.35 3.98
CA ALA A 123 21.24 -9.00 5.23
C ALA A 123 22.00 -10.32 4.94
N PRO A 124 23.05 -10.69 5.70
CA PRO A 124 23.57 -10.05 6.92
C PRO A 124 24.63 -8.97 6.67
N ALA A 125 25.07 -8.78 5.42
CA ALA A 125 26.08 -7.79 5.07
C ALA A 125 25.59 -6.33 5.21
N GLY A 126 24.27 -6.14 5.34
CA GLY A 126 23.61 -4.88 5.65
C GLY A 126 22.32 -5.07 6.46
N LEU A 127 21.41 -4.10 6.34
CA LEU A 127 20.18 -4.04 7.12
C LEU A 127 18.97 -4.67 6.41
N GLY A 128 19.09 -5.01 5.13
CA GLY A 128 18.04 -5.68 4.37
C GLY A 128 16.88 -4.76 3.99
N SER A 129 15.72 -5.36 3.73
CA SER A 129 14.51 -4.63 3.37
C SER A 129 13.87 -3.94 4.58
N GLY A 130 13.28 -2.77 4.36
CA GLY A 130 12.65 -1.99 5.41
C GLY A 130 12.51 -0.52 5.05
N TYR A 131 12.29 0.32 6.05
CA TYR A 131 12.11 1.76 5.85
C TYR A 131 13.40 2.52 6.16
N TYR A 132 13.84 3.32 5.20
CA TYR A 132 14.98 4.21 5.32
C TYR A 132 14.53 5.67 5.32
N TYR A 133 15.18 6.50 6.13
CA TYR A 133 15.04 7.95 6.04
C TYR A 133 16.36 8.61 6.42
N VAL A 134 16.50 9.89 6.06
CA VAL A 134 17.65 10.72 6.41
C VAL A 134 17.20 11.89 7.25
N SER A 135 17.94 12.18 8.32
CA SER A 135 17.85 13.45 9.04
C SER A 135 18.94 14.35 8.50
N ALA A 136 18.58 15.53 8.01
CA ALA A 136 19.55 16.48 7.45
C ALA A 136 19.44 17.86 8.08
N THR A 137 20.57 18.54 8.21
CA THR A 137 20.69 19.88 8.79
C THR A 137 21.52 20.77 7.85
N ILE A 138 21.21 22.07 7.84
CA ILE A 138 22.02 23.10 7.19
C ILE A 138 23.05 23.57 8.22
N ALA A 139 24.35 23.60 7.89
CA ALA A 139 25.39 23.97 8.84
C ALA A 139 25.14 25.37 9.40
N GLY A 140 25.21 25.50 10.72
CA GLY A 140 24.88 26.73 11.45
C GLY A 140 23.41 26.88 11.83
N CYS A 141 22.51 26.02 11.32
CA CYS A 141 21.15 25.87 11.84
C CYS A 141 21.09 24.75 12.89
N THR A 142 20.22 24.88 13.89
CA THR A 142 20.17 23.95 15.04
C THR A 142 19.08 22.87 14.93
N SER A 143 18.23 22.93 13.90
CA SER A 143 17.06 22.06 13.78
C SER A 143 17.19 21.10 12.59
N PRO A 144 17.47 19.80 12.83
CA PRO A 144 17.44 18.80 11.79
C PRO A 144 16.02 18.63 11.22
N LYS A 145 15.92 18.29 9.94
CA LYS A 145 14.68 17.92 9.27
C LYS A 145 14.79 16.48 8.78
N ASN A 146 13.77 15.68 9.09
CA ASN A 146 13.69 14.31 8.61
C ASN A 146 12.99 14.25 7.25
N SER A 147 13.50 13.40 6.35
CA SER A 147 12.80 13.04 5.12
C SER A 147 11.57 12.18 5.40
N ASP A 148 10.84 11.83 4.34
CA ASP A 148 9.86 10.75 4.41
C ASP A 148 10.55 9.39 4.61
N ASN A 149 9.78 8.44 5.14
CA ASN A 149 10.18 7.04 5.20
C ASN A 149 10.04 6.42 3.81
N ILE A 150 11.13 5.89 3.32
CA ILE A 150 11.23 5.29 2.00
C ILE A 150 11.27 3.76 2.14
N PRO A 151 10.30 3.03 1.60
CA PRO A 151 10.33 1.57 1.60
C PRO A 151 11.37 1.07 0.61
N VAL A 152 12.29 0.22 1.08
CA VAL A 152 13.31 -0.43 0.27
C VAL A 152 13.11 -1.94 0.37
N SER A 153 13.10 -2.61 -0.78
CA SER A 153 12.83 -4.05 -0.90
C SER A 153 14.03 -4.80 -1.47
N SER A 154 14.18 -6.06 -1.08
CA SER A 154 15.08 -7.00 -1.73
C SER A 154 14.63 -7.31 -3.13
N CYS A 155 15.60 -7.60 -4.00
CA CYS A 155 15.26 -8.14 -5.31
C CYS A 155 14.47 -9.45 -5.16
N PRO A 156 13.53 -9.72 -6.07
CA PRO A 156 12.96 -11.05 -6.18
C PRO A 156 14.08 -12.07 -6.42
N ASN A 157 13.83 -13.31 -6.02
CA ASN A 157 14.76 -14.38 -6.33
C ASN A 157 14.74 -14.64 -7.85
N ASP A 158 15.93 -14.95 -8.35
CA ASP A 158 16.24 -15.36 -9.71
C ASP A 158 17.30 -16.45 -9.55
N ASN A 159 16.85 -17.70 -9.52
CA ASN A 159 17.66 -18.84 -9.09
C ASN A 159 18.73 -19.24 -10.11
N ASP A 160 18.46 -19.06 -11.41
CA ASP A 160 19.37 -19.40 -12.51
C ASP A 160 20.03 -18.17 -13.19
N ASN A 161 19.67 -16.96 -12.75
CA ASN A 161 20.19 -15.67 -13.21
C ASN A 161 19.89 -15.38 -14.68
N ASP A 162 18.73 -15.78 -15.18
CA ASP A 162 18.28 -15.48 -16.55
C ASP A 162 17.51 -14.15 -16.67
N ALA A 163 17.40 -13.40 -15.56
CA ALA A 163 16.65 -12.15 -15.39
C ALA A 163 15.12 -12.30 -15.37
N ALA A 164 14.59 -13.53 -15.37
CA ALA A 164 13.22 -13.83 -14.98
C ALA A 164 13.16 -14.06 -13.47
N ASN A 165 12.20 -13.43 -12.79
CA ASN A 165 12.00 -13.70 -11.38
C ASN A 165 11.31 -15.06 -11.21
N ASP A 166 11.74 -15.88 -10.25
CA ASP A 166 11.21 -17.23 -9.95
C ASP A 166 9.67 -17.32 -9.91
N ASN A 167 9.00 -16.24 -9.48
CA ASN A 167 7.53 -16.22 -9.35
C ASN A 167 6.77 -16.11 -10.69
N VAL A 168 7.45 -15.72 -11.76
CA VAL A 168 6.89 -15.60 -13.12
C VAL A 168 7.65 -16.46 -14.13
N ASP A 169 8.80 -16.99 -13.74
CA ASP A 169 9.62 -17.85 -14.54
C ASP A 169 8.94 -19.21 -14.80
N LEU A 170 9.09 -19.69 -16.03
CA LEU A 170 8.53 -20.94 -16.52
C LEU A 170 9.48 -22.13 -16.30
N ASP A 171 10.77 -21.88 -16.08
CA ASP A 171 11.83 -22.89 -16.01
C ASP A 171 12.92 -22.43 -15.01
N ASN A 172 12.71 -22.70 -13.72
CA ASN A 172 13.42 -22.04 -12.60
C ASN A 172 14.87 -22.48 -12.40
N ASP A 173 15.32 -23.49 -13.14
CA ASP A 173 16.71 -23.93 -13.16
C ASP A 173 17.30 -24.01 -14.58
N ASN A 174 16.55 -23.50 -15.57
CA ASN A 174 16.92 -23.39 -16.98
C ASN A 174 17.54 -24.68 -17.56
N ASP A 175 17.04 -25.83 -17.13
CA ASP A 175 17.49 -27.13 -17.63
C ASP A 175 16.82 -27.51 -18.97
N GLY A 176 15.87 -26.69 -19.42
CA GLY A 176 15.09 -26.83 -20.64
C GLY A 176 13.77 -27.59 -20.45
N ILE A 177 13.43 -27.98 -19.22
CA ILE A 177 12.19 -28.64 -18.85
C ILE A 177 11.39 -27.68 -17.96
N PRO A 178 10.23 -27.17 -18.42
CA PRO A 178 9.47 -26.21 -17.63
C PRO A 178 9.04 -26.76 -16.26
N ASN A 179 8.99 -25.89 -15.26
CA ASN A 179 8.56 -26.17 -13.88
C ASN A 179 7.28 -27.02 -13.81
N CYS A 180 6.33 -26.80 -14.73
CA CYS A 180 5.06 -27.53 -14.79
C CYS A 180 5.19 -28.99 -15.23
N ALA A 181 6.20 -29.33 -16.03
CA ALA A 181 6.50 -30.70 -16.41
C ALA A 181 7.20 -31.43 -15.25
N GLU A 182 8.14 -30.78 -14.58
CA GLU A 182 8.88 -31.35 -13.44
C GLU A 182 7.99 -31.55 -12.20
N SER A 183 7.12 -30.58 -11.91
CA SER A 183 6.13 -30.67 -10.83
C SER A 183 4.96 -31.60 -11.14
N TYR A 184 4.96 -32.24 -12.31
CA TYR A 184 3.85 -33.05 -12.86
C TYR A 184 2.52 -32.30 -12.96
N GLY A 185 2.53 -30.97 -12.89
CA GLY A 185 1.34 -30.12 -12.96
C GLY A 185 0.46 -30.17 -11.70
N ASN A 186 -0.75 -29.64 -11.82
CA ASN A 186 -1.68 -29.54 -10.70
C ASN A 186 -2.19 -30.93 -10.30
N GLN A 187 -1.91 -31.34 -9.07
CA GLN A 187 -2.44 -32.58 -8.50
C GLN A 187 -3.73 -32.33 -7.72
N VAL A 188 -4.63 -33.31 -7.74
CA VAL A 188 -5.79 -33.32 -6.86
C VAL A 188 -5.35 -33.69 -5.46
N PHE A 189 -5.73 -32.88 -4.47
CA PHE A 189 -5.49 -33.19 -3.08
C PHE A 189 -6.62 -34.11 -2.57
N ASN A 190 -6.32 -35.37 -2.24
CA ASN A 190 -7.32 -36.32 -1.80
C ASN A 190 -7.77 -36.01 -0.35
N PHE A 191 -9.04 -35.64 -0.19
CA PHE A 191 -9.66 -35.32 1.12
C PHE A 191 -10.53 -36.46 1.68
N PHE A 192 -10.52 -37.65 1.07
CA PHE A 192 -11.27 -38.81 1.56
C PHE A 192 -10.80 -39.26 2.94
N ASN A 193 -9.49 -39.24 3.19
CA ASN A 193 -8.91 -39.46 4.52
C ASN A 193 -8.32 -38.16 5.04
N THR A 194 -8.97 -37.58 6.05
CA THR A 194 -8.52 -36.32 6.67
C THR A 194 -7.40 -36.51 7.69
N ALA A 195 -7.11 -37.75 8.16
CA ALA A 195 -6.06 -37.99 9.13
C ALA A 195 -4.66 -38.06 8.50
N SER A 196 -4.55 -38.55 7.25
CA SER A 196 -3.29 -38.64 6.52
C SER A 196 -3.51 -38.91 5.04
N GLY A 197 -2.49 -38.62 4.23
CA GLY A 197 -2.47 -38.94 2.82
C GLY A 197 -1.09 -38.76 2.20
N SER A 198 -1.00 -39.03 0.90
CA SER A 198 0.19 -38.74 0.11
C SER A 198 -0.19 -38.29 -1.30
N ILE A 199 0.60 -37.37 -1.84
CA ILE A 199 0.57 -37.02 -3.26
C ILE A 199 1.71 -37.79 -3.91
N SER A 200 1.36 -38.81 -4.69
CA SER A 200 2.33 -39.70 -5.32
C SER A 200 2.08 -39.76 -6.82
N ILE A 201 3.06 -39.33 -7.61
CA ILE A 201 3.03 -39.37 -9.08
C ILE A 201 4.42 -39.74 -9.61
N ASN A 202 4.49 -40.85 -10.34
CA ASN A 202 5.77 -41.45 -10.79
C ASN A 202 6.77 -41.61 -9.64
N THR A 203 7.89 -40.88 -9.69
CA THR A 203 8.96 -40.90 -8.68
C THR A 203 8.74 -39.88 -7.56
N TYR A 204 7.82 -38.92 -7.73
CA TYR A 204 7.47 -37.95 -6.71
C TYR A 204 6.55 -38.57 -5.67
N SER A 205 6.88 -38.40 -4.39
CA SER A 205 6.00 -38.78 -3.29
C SER A 205 6.15 -37.78 -2.15
N ASN A 206 5.03 -37.18 -1.74
CA ASN A 206 4.98 -36.24 -0.62
C ASN A 206 3.84 -36.63 0.31
N SER A 207 4.19 -37.16 1.48
CA SER A 207 3.23 -37.61 2.49
C SER A 207 2.90 -36.48 3.46
N TYR A 208 1.71 -36.50 4.04
CA TYR A 208 1.27 -35.53 5.03
C TYR A 208 0.38 -36.18 6.10
N THR A 209 0.28 -35.51 7.25
CA THR A 209 -0.66 -35.82 8.32
C THR A 209 -1.63 -34.66 8.48
N GLY A 210 -2.91 -34.97 8.68
CA GLY A 210 -3.95 -33.99 8.95
C GLY A 210 -4.44 -34.08 10.39
N ALA A 211 -4.72 -32.93 10.99
CA ALA A 211 -5.28 -32.83 12.33
C ALA A 211 -6.50 -31.89 12.30
N ILE A 212 -7.59 -32.34 12.90
CA ILE A 212 -8.80 -31.54 13.10
C ILE A 212 -8.81 -31.06 14.54
N THR A 213 -8.98 -29.75 14.74
CA THR A 213 -9.16 -29.16 16.06
C THR A 213 -10.43 -28.32 16.10
N PHE A 214 -10.98 -28.16 17.29
CA PHE A 214 -12.19 -27.39 17.54
C PHE A 214 -11.96 -26.42 18.69
N SER A 215 -12.61 -25.26 18.62
CA SER A 215 -12.70 -24.30 19.72
C SER A 215 -14.12 -23.79 19.87
N GLY A 216 -14.56 -23.58 21.10
CA GLY A 216 -15.89 -23.03 21.41
C GLY A 216 -16.63 -23.85 22.47
N THR A 217 -17.90 -23.53 22.67
CA THR A 217 -18.77 -24.21 23.65
C THR A 217 -19.79 -25.13 23.00
N GLY A 218 -19.97 -25.06 21.68
CA GLY A 218 -20.83 -25.96 20.93
C GLY A 218 -20.20 -27.35 20.79
N THR A 219 -21.03 -28.38 20.65
CA THR A 219 -20.56 -29.74 20.31
C THR A 219 -20.47 -29.87 18.78
N PRO A 220 -19.28 -30.12 18.20
CA PRO A 220 -19.14 -30.30 16.75
C PRO A 220 -19.72 -31.64 16.29
N SER A 221 -19.96 -31.76 14.97
CA SER A 221 -20.26 -33.03 14.31
C SER A 221 -19.13 -34.05 14.52
N LEU A 222 -19.43 -35.36 14.44
CA LEU A 222 -18.44 -36.44 14.57
C LEU A 222 -17.37 -36.37 13.47
N THR A 223 -17.73 -35.84 12.30
CA THR A 223 -16.84 -35.63 11.16
C THR A 223 -17.01 -34.20 10.65
N PRO A 224 -16.44 -33.20 11.33
CA PRO A 224 -16.69 -31.79 11.01
C PRO A 224 -15.87 -31.32 9.80
N VAL A 225 -14.92 -32.14 9.32
CA VAL A 225 -14.21 -31.94 8.06
C VAL A 225 -14.25 -33.27 7.32
N PHE A 226 -14.82 -33.26 6.13
CA PHE A 226 -14.93 -34.43 5.27
C PHE A 226 -14.85 -34.01 3.81
N GLY A 227 -14.41 -34.92 2.96
CA GLY A 227 -14.28 -34.65 1.54
C GLY A 227 -14.19 -35.93 0.72
N ASP A 228 -13.81 -35.76 -0.53
CA ASP A 228 -13.71 -36.85 -1.50
C ASP A 228 -12.31 -36.95 -2.12
N ALA A 229 -12.10 -38.01 -2.89
CA ALA A 229 -10.86 -38.21 -3.64
C ALA A 229 -10.67 -37.23 -4.81
N GLY A 230 -11.71 -36.46 -5.16
CA GLY A 230 -11.68 -35.39 -6.17
C GLY A 230 -11.21 -34.05 -5.62
N GLY A 231 -10.88 -33.97 -4.33
CA GLY A 231 -10.40 -32.76 -3.66
C GLY A 231 -11.49 -31.76 -3.27
N ASN A 232 -12.75 -32.17 -3.35
CA ASN A 232 -13.82 -31.42 -2.72
C ASN A 232 -13.82 -31.72 -1.23
N PHE A 233 -14.06 -30.70 -0.41
CA PHE A 233 -14.22 -30.87 1.02
C PHE A 233 -15.27 -29.90 1.56
N VAL A 234 -15.85 -30.27 2.69
CA VAL A 234 -16.82 -29.50 3.45
C VAL A 234 -16.29 -29.37 4.87
N THR A 235 -16.46 -28.17 5.44
CA THR A 235 -16.17 -27.89 6.83
C THR A 235 -17.43 -27.46 7.55
N GLU A 236 -17.66 -28.01 8.73
CA GLU A 236 -18.81 -27.72 9.57
C GLU A 236 -18.31 -27.26 10.94
N ALA A 237 -18.78 -26.10 11.42
CA ALA A 237 -18.56 -25.65 12.79
C ALA A 237 -19.82 -25.87 13.63
N ALA A 238 -19.66 -26.10 14.93
CA ALA A 238 -20.78 -26.27 15.84
C ALA A 238 -21.68 -25.01 15.88
N GLN A 239 -22.99 -25.19 16.04
CA GLN A 239 -23.93 -24.07 16.14
C GLN A 239 -23.62 -23.17 17.36
N GLY A 240 -23.68 -21.86 17.18
CA GLY A 240 -23.46 -20.86 18.22
C GLY A 240 -22.30 -19.91 17.93
N LYS A 241 -22.22 -18.82 18.70
CA LYS A 241 -21.20 -17.78 18.52
C LYS A 241 -19.82 -18.29 18.92
N ASN A 242 -18.79 -17.91 18.15
CA ASN A 242 -17.38 -18.20 18.41
C ASN A 242 -16.99 -19.70 18.40
N ASN A 243 -17.79 -20.56 17.77
CA ASN A 243 -17.38 -21.92 17.49
C ASN A 243 -16.56 -21.96 16.19
N ALA A 244 -15.46 -22.70 16.18
CA ALA A 244 -14.61 -22.85 15.01
C ALA A 244 -14.07 -24.27 14.89
N VAL A 245 -13.90 -24.72 13.64
CA VAL A 245 -13.21 -25.96 13.29
C VAL A 245 -12.03 -25.60 12.41
N SER A 246 -10.87 -26.15 12.74
CA SER A 246 -9.63 -25.94 12.02
C SER A 246 -9.09 -27.26 11.52
N TYR A 247 -8.65 -27.28 10.26
CA TYR A 247 -7.94 -28.40 9.67
C TYR A 247 -6.49 -28.01 9.39
N THR A 248 -5.55 -28.69 10.03
CA THR A 248 -4.12 -28.43 9.89
C THR A 248 -3.45 -29.59 9.17
N LEU A 249 -2.84 -29.29 8.03
CA LEU A 249 -1.94 -30.20 7.33
C LEU A 249 -0.51 -29.97 7.80
N SER A 250 0.22 -31.05 8.06
CA SER A 250 1.59 -31.01 8.59
C SER A 250 2.44 -32.15 8.06
N ASN A 251 3.75 -32.06 8.28
CA ASN A 251 4.74 -33.09 7.96
C ASN A 251 4.86 -33.43 6.46
N PHE A 252 4.74 -32.43 5.58
CA PHE A 252 5.14 -32.59 4.19
C PHE A 252 6.63 -32.94 4.10
N THR A 253 6.96 -34.02 3.39
CA THR A 253 8.36 -34.47 3.20
C THR A 253 9.11 -33.63 2.17
N SER A 254 8.41 -32.80 1.40
CA SER A 254 8.99 -31.84 0.45
C SER A 254 8.15 -30.57 0.37
N PRO A 255 8.72 -29.41 -0.02
CA PRO A 255 7.94 -28.19 -0.24
C PRO A 255 6.79 -28.41 -1.24
N ILE A 256 5.65 -27.76 -0.99
CA ILE A 256 4.47 -27.85 -1.85
C ILE A 256 3.74 -26.51 -1.93
N SER A 257 3.11 -26.25 -3.08
CA SER A 257 2.16 -25.16 -3.28
C SER A 257 0.73 -25.70 -3.22
N LEU A 258 -0.10 -25.15 -2.35
CA LEU A 258 -1.51 -25.53 -2.23
C LEU A 258 -2.42 -24.42 -2.79
N SER A 259 -3.48 -24.83 -3.49
CA SER A 259 -4.53 -23.93 -3.98
C SER A 259 -5.88 -24.40 -3.46
N VAL A 260 -6.64 -23.49 -2.85
CA VAL A 260 -8.01 -23.72 -2.40
C VAL A 260 -8.92 -22.78 -3.18
N SER A 261 -10.00 -23.33 -3.72
CA SER A 261 -11.01 -22.57 -4.47
C SER A 261 -12.41 -23.04 -4.08
N TYR A 262 -13.38 -22.15 -4.15
CA TYR A 262 -14.79 -22.53 -4.02
C TYR A 262 -15.16 -23.53 -5.12
N ALA A 263 -16.00 -24.50 -4.76
CA ALA A 263 -16.57 -25.41 -5.74
C ALA A 263 -17.44 -24.63 -6.73
N ASN A 264 -17.30 -24.93 -8.03
CA ASN A 264 -18.13 -24.32 -9.08
C ASN A 264 -19.60 -24.75 -8.95
N ILE A 265 -19.85 -25.93 -8.38
CA ILE A 265 -21.17 -26.47 -8.08
C ILE A 265 -21.11 -27.02 -6.66
N ALA A 266 -21.80 -26.36 -5.73
CA ALA A 266 -21.99 -26.87 -4.38
C ALA A 266 -23.23 -27.78 -4.34
N ALA A 267 -23.15 -28.90 -3.62
CA ALA A 267 -24.33 -29.69 -3.32
C ALA A 267 -25.31 -28.85 -2.48
N THR A 268 -26.62 -29.02 -2.70
CA THR A 268 -27.65 -28.20 -2.06
C THR A 268 -27.65 -28.28 -0.53
N ASN A 269 -27.15 -29.38 0.04
CA ASN A 269 -26.97 -29.60 1.47
C ASN A 269 -25.65 -29.05 2.04
N ASN A 270 -24.75 -28.53 1.20
CA ASN A 270 -23.44 -27.99 1.59
C ASN A 270 -23.38 -26.44 1.49
N LEU A 271 -24.53 -25.79 1.25
CA LEU A 271 -24.65 -24.34 1.23
C LEU A 271 -24.68 -23.79 2.66
N PHE A 272 -24.23 -22.54 2.82
CA PHE A 272 -24.44 -21.82 4.08
C PHE A 272 -25.94 -21.74 4.40
N THR A 273 -26.29 -21.97 5.66
CA THR A 273 -27.65 -21.83 6.17
C THR A 273 -27.76 -20.52 6.95
N SER A 274 -28.98 -20.06 7.23
CA SER A 274 -29.18 -18.88 8.10
C SER A 274 -28.60 -19.06 9.51
N SER A 275 -28.34 -20.30 9.94
CA SER A 275 -27.67 -20.63 11.21
C SER A 275 -26.14 -20.55 11.14
N THR A 276 -25.55 -20.49 9.93
CA THR A 276 -24.11 -20.42 9.68
C THR A 276 -23.69 -19.15 8.92
N GLU A 277 -24.63 -18.24 8.65
CA GLU A 277 -24.35 -16.92 8.09
C GLU A 277 -23.72 -16.01 9.16
N ILE A 278 -22.62 -15.34 8.79
CA ILE A 278 -22.00 -14.32 9.63
C ILE A 278 -22.92 -13.09 9.61
N GLY A 279 -23.81 -12.99 10.61
CA GLY A 279 -24.56 -11.76 10.84
C GLY A 279 -23.62 -10.63 11.25
N GLU A 280 -23.62 -9.53 10.50
CA GLU A 280 -23.17 -8.23 11.01
C GLU A 280 -23.91 -7.97 12.34
N PRO A 281 -23.25 -7.43 13.37
CA PRO A 281 -23.93 -7.14 14.62
C PRO A 281 -25.04 -6.12 14.35
N THR A 282 -26.29 -6.54 14.48
CA THR A 282 -27.43 -5.61 14.61
C THR A 282 -27.16 -4.73 15.81
N GLN A 283 -26.78 -3.47 15.58
CA GLN A 283 -26.84 -2.45 16.63
C GLN A 283 -28.31 -2.24 16.96
N GLU A 284 -28.70 -2.76 18.13
CA GLU A 284 -29.94 -2.42 18.79
C GLU A 284 -29.81 -0.95 19.22
N LEU A 285 -30.34 -0.03 18.40
CA LEU A 285 -30.56 1.35 18.82
C LEU A 285 -31.72 1.33 19.82
N GLU A 286 -31.41 1.28 21.11
CA GLU A 286 -32.37 1.67 22.14
C GLU A 286 -32.69 3.16 21.93
N GLU A 287 -33.81 3.41 21.24
CA GLU A 287 -34.37 4.74 21.09
C GLU A 287 -34.87 5.19 22.46
N ALA A 288 -34.15 6.15 23.04
CA ALA A 288 -34.47 6.76 24.32
C ALA A 288 -35.91 7.29 24.32
N GLY A 289 -36.72 6.80 25.26
CA GLY A 289 -38.07 7.29 25.52
C GLY A 289 -38.05 8.80 25.84
N SER A 290 -38.46 9.61 24.87
CA SER A 290 -38.73 11.02 25.05
C SER A 290 -40.04 11.17 25.82
N ARG A 291 -39.94 11.49 27.12
CA ARG A 291 -41.07 11.94 27.93
C ARG A 291 -41.47 13.35 27.50
N ASP A 292 -42.63 13.40 26.87
CA ASP A 292 -43.47 14.56 26.65
C ASP A 292 -43.72 15.35 27.95
N LEU A 293 -43.41 16.64 27.93
CA LEU A 293 -44.02 17.70 28.76
C LEU A 293 -43.67 19.05 28.11
N ARG A 294 -44.52 19.54 27.21
CA ARG A 294 -44.68 20.99 27.05
C ARG A 294 -46.12 21.36 26.68
N ASP A 295 -46.81 21.84 27.71
CA ASP A 295 -48.16 22.38 27.64
C ASP A 295 -48.17 23.84 27.17
N HIS A 296 -49.22 24.15 26.41
CA HIS A 296 -49.83 25.44 26.07
C HIS A 296 -49.02 26.63 25.49
N ARG A 297 -49.31 26.96 24.20
CA ARG A 297 -50.05 28.20 23.80
C ARG A 297 -50.43 28.25 22.30
N THR A 298 -51.75 28.17 22.07
CA THR A 298 -52.64 28.99 21.21
C THR A 298 -52.40 29.29 19.70
N ALA A 299 -53.52 29.08 18.96
CA ALA A 299 -54.01 29.70 17.71
C ALA A 299 -53.38 29.24 16.38
N GLY A 300 -54.10 28.86 15.31
CA GLY A 300 -55.52 28.85 14.96
C GLY A 300 -55.64 28.83 13.42
N GLY A 301 -56.48 27.97 12.84
CA GLY A 301 -56.77 27.99 11.39
C GLY A 301 -57.21 26.63 10.81
N ARG A 302 -58.44 26.55 10.29
CA ARG A 302 -59.16 25.33 9.82
C ARG A 302 -59.13 25.13 8.30
N ARG A 303 -59.43 23.87 7.92
CA ARG A 303 -59.94 23.25 6.65
C ARG A 303 -58.86 22.62 5.76
N LEU A 304 -58.75 21.30 5.63
CA LEU A 304 -59.64 20.21 5.11
C LEU A 304 -59.25 19.84 3.66
N ALA A 305 -58.62 18.67 3.47
CA ALA A 305 -58.81 17.74 2.35
C ALA A 305 -58.11 16.39 2.65
N GLU A 306 -58.68 15.31 2.10
CA GLU A 306 -58.58 13.89 2.48
C GLU A 306 -57.26 13.13 2.16
N LEU A 307 -57.08 12.04 2.92
CA LEU A 307 -56.17 10.86 2.77
C LEU A 307 -56.49 10.03 1.48
N PRO A 308 -55.68 9.02 1.02
CA PRO A 308 -54.77 8.16 1.80
C PRO A 308 -53.40 7.77 1.19
N GLU A 309 -52.61 7.11 2.06
CA GLU A 309 -51.26 6.54 1.96
C GLU A 309 -50.97 5.62 0.74
N PRO A 310 -49.71 5.53 0.26
CA PRO A 310 -49.19 4.38 -0.45
C PRO A 310 -48.21 3.53 0.38
N SER A 311 -48.40 2.23 0.24
CA SER A 311 -47.64 1.10 0.75
C SER A 311 -46.12 1.14 0.53
N ASP A 312 -45.41 0.67 1.56
CA ASP A 312 -44.00 0.31 1.61
C ASP A 312 -43.47 -0.50 0.43
N ALA A 313 -42.29 -0.11 -0.08
CA ALA A 313 -41.23 -1.02 -0.51
C ALA A 313 -39.93 -0.22 -0.77
N LEU A 314 -39.14 0.00 0.28
CA LEU A 314 -37.79 0.54 0.20
C LEU A 314 -36.82 -0.57 -0.21
N ALA A 315 -36.29 -0.47 -1.44
CA ALA A 315 -35.17 -1.25 -1.92
C ALA A 315 -33.88 -0.83 -1.19
N ALA A 316 -33.27 -1.75 -0.44
CA ALA A 316 -31.95 -1.56 0.16
C ALA A 316 -30.86 -2.28 -0.63
N ARG A 317 -29.80 -1.52 -0.84
CA ARG A 317 -28.66 -1.68 -1.76
C ARG A 317 -27.61 -2.60 -1.12
N ALA A 318 -27.20 -3.66 -1.82
CA ALA A 318 -26.17 -4.58 -1.33
C ALA A 318 -24.77 -3.93 -1.34
N SER A 319 -24.10 -3.94 -0.19
CA SER A 319 -22.68 -3.59 -0.04
C SER A 319 -21.85 -4.88 0.07
N ARG A 320 -20.98 -5.12 -0.91
CA ARG A 320 -20.00 -6.22 -0.91
C ARG A 320 -18.86 -5.90 0.05
N ARG A 321 -18.63 -6.76 1.06
CA ARG A 321 -17.30 -6.93 1.67
C ARG A 321 -16.85 -8.37 1.48
N GLY A 322 -15.83 -8.52 0.64
CA GLY A 322 -15.26 -9.80 0.27
C GLY A 322 -14.39 -10.39 1.38
N ALA A 323 -14.43 -11.71 1.47
CA ALA A 323 -13.43 -12.51 2.15
C ALA A 323 -12.03 -12.10 1.68
N ARG A 324 -11.12 -11.88 2.62
CA ARG A 324 -9.71 -11.58 2.34
C ARG A 324 -8.99 -12.88 1.99
N ALA A 325 -9.21 -13.37 0.76
CA ALA A 325 -8.28 -14.31 0.16
C ALA A 325 -7.02 -13.51 -0.24
N SER A 326 -5.86 -13.89 0.31
CA SER A 326 -4.59 -13.42 -0.23
C SER A 326 -4.49 -13.95 -1.67
N ALA A 327 -4.71 -13.07 -2.65
CA ALA A 327 -4.50 -13.38 -4.04
C ALA A 327 -2.99 -13.47 -4.28
N SER A 328 -2.40 -14.65 -4.04
CA SER A 328 -1.14 -14.99 -4.68
C SER A 328 -1.47 -15.26 -6.14
N SER A 329 -0.97 -14.43 -7.06
CA SER A 329 -1.05 -14.69 -8.50
C SER A 329 -0.13 -15.87 -8.86
N ARG A 330 -0.49 -17.08 -8.44
CA ARG A 330 0.19 -18.30 -8.88
C ARG A 330 -0.52 -18.81 -10.11
N ARG A 331 0.20 -18.85 -11.24
CA ARG A 331 -0.29 -19.48 -12.45
C ARG A 331 -0.50 -20.96 -12.16
N ARG A 332 -1.73 -21.45 -12.36
CA ARG A 332 -1.95 -22.89 -12.56
C ARG A 332 -1.11 -23.28 -13.78
N CYS A 333 -0.54 -24.49 -13.78
CA CYS A 333 -0.01 -25.08 -15.01
C CYS A 333 -1.14 -25.11 -16.05
N ALA A 334 -1.15 -24.10 -16.91
CA ALA A 334 -2.21 -23.89 -17.87
C ALA A 334 -1.91 -24.79 -19.06
N SER A 335 -2.78 -25.76 -19.32
CA SER A 335 -2.73 -26.52 -20.57
C SER A 335 -3.10 -25.57 -21.72
N SER A 336 -2.13 -25.24 -22.56
CA SER A 336 -2.38 -24.63 -23.87
C SER A 336 -3.02 -25.67 -24.80
N THR A 337 -4.31 -25.94 -24.62
CA THR A 337 -5.05 -26.70 -25.62
C THR A 337 -5.38 -25.76 -26.77
N SER A 338 -4.56 -25.79 -27.82
CA SER A 338 -4.84 -25.10 -29.07
C SER A 338 -6.23 -25.49 -29.58
N TRP A 339 -7.13 -24.51 -29.70
CA TRP A 339 -8.39 -24.67 -30.41
C TRP A 339 -8.13 -24.41 -31.89
N ALA A 340 -7.99 -25.48 -32.67
CA ALA A 340 -8.05 -25.40 -34.12
C ALA A 340 -9.49 -25.14 -34.54
N SER A 341 -9.83 -23.89 -34.87
CA SER A 341 -11.08 -23.55 -35.55
C SER A 341 -10.87 -23.61 -37.06
N ARG A 342 -11.42 -24.64 -37.71
CA ARG A 342 -11.60 -24.64 -39.17
C ARG A 342 -12.60 -23.54 -39.52
N THR A 343 -12.12 -22.48 -40.16
CA THR A 343 -12.97 -21.51 -40.86
C THR A 343 -12.76 -21.67 -42.37
N SER A 344 -13.88 -21.87 -43.07
CA SER A 344 -13.94 -21.94 -44.53
C SER A 344 -13.50 -20.61 -45.17
N PRO A 345 -12.86 -20.61 -46.35
CA PRO A 345 -12.34 -19.39 -46.95
C PRO A 345 -13.47 -18.53 -47.56
N PRO A 346 -13.42 -17.19 -47.45
CA PRO A 346 -14.34 -16.30 -48.17
C PRO A 346 -13.92 -16.11 -49.64
N PRO A 347 -14.84 -15.70 -50.54
CA PRO A 347 -14.60 -15.65 -51.97
C PRO A 347 -13.66 -14.50 -52.38
N ARG A 348 -12.78 -14.78 -53.35
CA ARG A 348 -11.88 -13.83 -54.00
C ARG A 348 -12.65 -12.82 -54.86
N TRP A 349 -12.27 -11.54 -54.75
CA TRP A 349 -12.54 -10.50 -55.74
C TRP A 349 -11.20 -9.88 -56.23
N PRO A 350 -11.11 -9.40 -57.49
CA PRO A 350 -9.85 -9.14 -58.19
C PRO A 350 -9.18 -7.81 -57.79
N PRO A 351 -7.88 -7.61 -58.09
CA PRO A 351 -7.12 -6.47 -57.60
C PRO A 351 -7.45 -5.19 -58.38
N ALA A 352 -7.67 -4.09 -57.64
CA ALA A 352 -7.71 -2.75 -58.20
C ALA A 352 -6.29 -2.16 -58.27
N ALA A 353 -6.00 -1.55 -59.42
CA ALA A 353 -4.69 -1.08 -59.85
C ALA A 353 -4.10 0.06 -59.00
N SER A 354 -2.78 0.07 -58.96
CA SER A 354 -1.95 1.18 -58.46
C SER A 354 -2.10 2.43 -59.33
N ARG A 355 -2.24 3.59 -58.69
CA ARG A 355 -1.88 4.88 -59.29
C ARG A 355 -1.06 5.69 -58.29
N THR A 356 0.22 5.80 -58.61
CA THR A 356 1.12 6.87 -58.22
C THR A 356 0.63 8.21 -58.79
N SER A 357 0.64 9.28 -58.00
CA SER A 357 0.84 10.62 -58.54
C SER A 357 1.64 11.48 -57.56
N SER A 358 2.76 11.95 -58.07
CA SER A 358 3.68 12.94 -57.54
C SER A 358 3.16 14.38 -57.65
N ARG A 359 3.80 15.27 -56.87
CA ARG A 359 3.89 16.75 -56.98
C ARG A 359 2.65 17.52 -56.49
N ALA A 360 2.76 18.69 -55.86
CA ALA A 360 3.86 19.65 -55.71
C ALA A 360 3.82 20.29 -54.32
#